data_AF-C6Y2B4-F1
#
_entry.id   AF-C6Y2B4-F1
#
_cell.length_a   1.000
_cell.length_b   1.000
_cell.length_c   1.000
_cell.angle_alpha   90.00
_cell.angle_beta   90.00
_cell.angle_gamma   90.00
#
_symmetry.space_group_name_H-M   'P 1'
#
loop_
_entity.id
_entity.type
_entity.pdbx_description
1 polymer ?
#
loop_
_entity_poly.entity_id
_entity_poly.type
_entity_poly.pdbx_seq_one_letter_code
_entity_poly.pdbx_strand_id
1 'polypeptide(L)'
;MPFWLLKKSYSSEAYNISEVYLLAFLENFNLPDTPRYEYLQDICLANRHTGKIFYDKLSFIFIEMLNFVKKPHELHTELDKWLYALKHLTEFKQRPAYLSGPEFDQFFALAKYANLTKEERDMYNTSLKQKWDSKNVLDYAVEEAKHKKVIEVATALLAKNIDLNIISEATGLSQEEIQALQK
;
A
#
# COMPACT_ATOMS: atom_id res chain seq x y z
N MET A 1 -54.28 -26.99 -2.64
CA MET A 1 -54.81 -25.87 -1.83
C MET A 1 -54.93 -26.41 -0.41
N PRO A 2 -54.17 -25.94 0.59
CA PRO A 2 -53.67 -24.57 0.84
C PRO A 2 -52.20 -24.38 0.38
N PHE A 3 -51.54 -23.20 0.35
CA PHE A 3 -51.52 -21.94 1.15
C PHE A 3 -50.67 -22.02 2.44
N TRP A 4 -49.84 -20.98 2.67
CA TRP A 4 -48.73 -20.92 3.66
C TRP A 4 -47.56 -21.88 3.31
N LEU A 5 -46.27 -21.52 3.27
CA LEU A 5 -45.50 -20.27 3.35
C LEU A 5 -44.34 -20.38 2.30
N LEU A 6 -43.42 -19.45 2.02
CA LEU A 6 -43.14 -18.10 2.55
C LEU A 6 -42.52 -17.26 1.40
N LYS A 7 -43.10 -16.13 0.99
CA LYS A 7 -42.46 -15.22 0.01
C LYS A 7 -41.39 -14.38 0.73
N LYS A 8 -40.18 -14.93 0.89
CA LYS A 8 -39.03 -14.18 1.41
C LYS A 8 -38.57 -13.21 0.32
N SER A 9 -39.18 -12.02 0.30
CA SER A 9 -38.66 -10.86 -0.42
C SER A 9 -37.36 -10.46 0.25
N TYR A 10 -36.24 -11.03 -0.18
CA TYR A 10 -34.93 -10.46 0.09
C TYR A 10 -34.91 -9.09 -0.60
N SER A 11 -35.00 -8.01 0.19
CA SER A 11 -34.73 -6.69 -0.35
C SER A 11 -33.24 -6.65 -0.72
N SER A 12 -32.96 -6.26 -1.96
CA SER A 12 -31.60 -6.25 -2.50
C SER A 12 -30.73 -5.11 -1.94
N GLU A 13 -31.29 -4.26 -1.08
CA GLU A 13 -30.60 -3.09 -0.53
C GLU A 13 -29.77 -3.35 0.74
N ALA A 14 -29.78 -4.58 1.29
CA ALA A 14 -29.11 -4.88 2.58
C ALA A 14 -27.58 -5.12 2.47
N TYR A 15 -27.03 -5.31 1.27
CA TYR A 15 -25.61 -5.59 1.05
C TYR A 15 -25.07 -4.81 -0.15
N ASN A 16 -24.63 -3.57 0.09
CA ASN A 16 -23.81 -2.83 -0.87
C ASN A 16 -22.38 -3.41 -0.85
N ILE A 17 -22.20 -4.57 -1.48
CA ILE A 17 -20.89 -5.20 -1.63
C ILE A 17 -20.03 -4.28 -2.51
N SER A 18 -18.81 -3.98 -2.04
CA SER A 18 -17.81 -3.22 -2.78
C SER A 18 -17.46 -3.92 -4.10
N GLU A 19 -17.00 -3.16 -5.09
CA GLU A 19 -16.49 -3.75 -6.33
C GLU A 19 -15.34 -4.72 -6.06
N VAL A 20 -15.42 -5.90 -6.69
CA VAL A 20 -14.44 -6.98 -6.56
C VAL A 20 -13.78 -7.20 -7.91
N TYR A 21 -12.46 -7.03 -7.95
CA TYR A 21 -11.65 -7.27 -9.13
C TYR A 21 -10.80 -8.52 -8.90
N LEU A 22 -10.97 -9.54 -9.74
CA LEU A 22 -10.04 -10.66 -9.81
C LEU A 22 -8.97 -10.34 -10.85
N LEU A 23 -7.71 -10.23 -10.43
CA LEU A 23 -6.55 -10.08 -11.31
C LEU A 23 -5.90 -11.45 -11.54
N ALA A 24 -5.73 -11.85 -12.80
CA ALA A 24 -5.11 -13.12 -13.16
C ALA A 24 -3.97 -12.90 -14.18
N PHE A 25 -2.74 -13.28 -13.83
CA PHE A 25 -1.60 -13.21 -14.73
C PHE A 25 -1.46 -14.53 -15.49
N LEU A 26 -1.52 -14.47 -16.82
CA LEU A 26 -1.38 -15.62 -17.72
C LEU A 26 -0.01 -15.55 -18.40
N GLU A 27 0.93 -16.35 -17.89
CA GLU A 27 2.34 -16.32 -18.32
C GLU A 27 2.56 -17.02 -19.67
N ASN A 28 2.03 -18.24 -19.81
CA ASN A 28 2.39 -19.19 -20.88
C ASN A 28 1.25 -19.47 -21.88
N PHE A 29 0.12 -18.77 -21.78
CA PHE A 29 -1.00 -18.90 -22.70
C PHE A 29 -1.85 -17.63 -22.74
N ASN A 30 -2.69 -17.54 -23.78
CA ASN A 30 -3.76 -16.56 -23.91
C ASN A 30 -5.10 -17.26 -23.77
N LEU A 31 -6.14 -16.52 -23.43
CA LEU A 31 -7.51 -17.01 -23.52
C LEU A 31 -7.89 -17.36 -24.98
N PRO A 32 -8.86 -18.27 -25.18
CA PRO A 32 -9.45 -18.48 -26.49
C PRO A 32 -10.19 -17.22 -26.94
N ASP A 33 -10.21 -16.99 -28.25
CA ASP A 33 -10.98 -15.92 -28.92
C ASP A 33 -10.67 -14.47 -28.49
N THR A 34 -9.57 -14.22 -27.77
CA THR A 34 -9.08 -12.87 -27.43
C THR A 34 -8.16 -12.26 -28.50
N PRO A 35 -8.18 -10.92 -28.70
CA PRO A 35 -7.31 -10.25 -29.66
C PRO A 35 -5.84 -10.29 -29.23
N ARG A 36 -4.96 -10.85 -30.07
CA ARG A 36 -3.53 -11.07 -29.73
C ARG A 36 -2.66 -9.82 -29.68
N TYR A 37 -3.21 -8.65 -29.99
CA TYR A 37 -2.55 -7.36 -29.81
C TYR A 37 -2.91 -6.69 -28.47
N GLU A 38 -3.86 -7.24 -27.71
CA GLU A 38 -4.26 -6.75 -26.38
C GLU A 38 -3.74 -7.71 -25.30
N TYR A 39 -3.06 -7.17 -24.27
CA TYR A 39 -2.54 -7.95 -23.14
C TYR A 39 -3.43 -7.88 -21.90
N LEU A 40 -4.51 -7.09 -21.92
CA LEU A 40 -5.45 -6.92 -20.80
C LEU A 40 -6.84 -7.26 -21.33
N GLN A 41 -7.47 -8.27 -20.73
CA GLN A 41 -8.79 -8.76 -21.08
C GLN A 41 -9.72 -8.54 -19.88
N ASP A 42 -10.64 -7.58 -19.98
CA ASP A 42 -11.66 -7.32 -18.95
C ASP A 42 -12.93 -8.12 -19.26
N ILE A 43 -13.28 -9.05 -18.36
CA ILE A 43 -14.31 -10.05 -18.57
C ILE A 43 -15.28 -10.04 -17.39
N CYS A 44 -16.58 -10.03 -17.68
CA CYS A 44 -17.64 -10.18 -16.67
C CYS A 44 -18.29 -11.58 -16.74
N LEU A 45 -18.89 -12.02 -15.64
CA LEU A 45 -19.74 -13.22 -15.64
C LEU A 45 -21.12 -12.89 -16.18
N ALA A 46 -21.61 -13.70 -17.13
CA ALA A 46 -22.97 -13.60 -17.66
C ALA A 46 -23.74 -14.91 -17.49
N ASN A 47 -25.05 -14.81 -17.25
CA ASN A 47 -25.95 -15.96 -17.20
C ASN A 47 -26.09 -16.57 -18.61
N ARG A 48 -25.61 -17.81 -18.78
CA ARG A 48 -25.53 -18.52 -20.07
C ARG A 48 -26.85 -18.57 -20.87
N HIS A 49 -28.01 -18.58 -20.21
CA HIS A 49 -29.30 -18.69 -20.89
C HIS A 49 -29.91 -17.34 -21.29
N THR A 50 -29.57 -16.27 -20.58
CA THR A 50 -30.18 -14.93 -20.79
C THR A 50 -29.22 -13.90 -21.34
N GLY A 51 -27.91 -14.19 -21.38
CA GLY A 51 -26.85 -13.25 -21.75
C GLY A 51 -26.65 -12.09 -20.76
N LYS A 52 -27.47 -12.00 -19.71
CA LYS A 52 -27.40 -10.91 -18.74
C LYS A 52 -26.18 -11.07 -17.83
N ILE A 53 -25.46 -9.97 -17.61
CA ILE A 53 -24.39 -9.87 -16.62
C ILE A 53 -24.94 -10.31 -15.26
N PHE A 54 -24.21 -11.20 -14.60
CA PHE A 54 -24.59 -11.80 -13.31
C PHE A 54 -24.48 -10.79 -12.17
N TYR A 55 -23.38 -10.04 -12.15
CA TYR A 55 -23.13 -8.96 -11.22
C TYR A 55 -22.18 -7.95 -11.87
N ASP A 56 -22.58 -6.69 -11.91
CA ASP A 56 -21.89 -5.58 -12.57
C ASP A 56 -20.64 -5.11 -11.81
N LYS A 57 -20.62 -5.29 -10.50
CA LYS A 57 -19.50 -4.97 -9.61
C LYS A 57 -18.47 -6.09 -9.43
N LEU A 58 -18.47 -7.10 -10.30
CA LEU A 58 -17.51 -8.22 -10.27
C LEU A 58 -16.86 -8.38 -11.66
N SER A 59 -15.61 -7.94 -11.75
CA SER A 59 -14.80 -8.00 -12.97
C SER A 59 -13.62 -8.95 -12.84
N PHE A 60 -13.28 -9.61 -13.95
CA PHE A 60 -12.15 -10.52 -14.08
C PHE A 60 -11.18 -9.93 -15.12
N ILE A 61 -10.04 -9.43 -14.65
CA ILE A 61 -9.01 -8.84 -15.49
C ILE A 61 -7.91 -9.89 -15.67
N PHE A 62 -7.86 -10.47 -16.87
CA PHE A 62 -6.79 -11.38 -17.27
C PHE A 62 -5.68 -10.60 -17.98
N ILE A 63 -4.44 -10.81 -17.54
CA ILE A 63 -3.25 -10.13 -18.04
C ILE A 63 -2.42 -11.16 -18.79
N GLU A 64 -2.50 -11.14 -20.12
CA GLU A 64 -1.84 -12.07 -21.03
C GLU A 64 -0.39 -11.64 -21.29
N MET A 65 0.53 -12.15 -20.47
CA MET A 65 1.94 -11.74 -20.46
C MET A 65 2.67 -12.06 -21.76
N LEU A 66 2.19 -13.03 -22.56
CA LEU A 66 2.70 -13.31 -23.91
C LEU A 66 2.53 -12.10 -24.85
N ASN A 67 1.39 -11.40 -24.79
CA ASN A 67 1.10 -10.25 -25.66
C ASN A 67 1.78 -8.96 -25.15
N PHE A 68 2.21 -8.93 -23.88
CA PHE A 68 2.97 -7.81 -23.32
C PHE A 68 4.42 -7.81 -23.82
N VAL A 69 4.67 -7.18 -24.97
CA VAL A 69 5.98 -7.14 -25.66
C VAL A 69 6.66 -5.76 -25.65
N LYS A 70 6.15 -4.82 -24.83
CA LYS A 70 6.67 -3.45 -24.72
C LYS A 70 8.12 -3.42 -24.22
N LYS A 71 8.94 -2.56 -24.81
CA LYS A 71 10.33 -2.27 -24.43
C LYS A 71 10.41 -1.11 -23.42
N PRO A 72 11.55 -0.90 -22.74
CA PRO A 72 11.71 0.15 -21.73
C PRO A 72 11.32 1.59 -22.15
N HIS A 73 11.43 1.94 -23.44
CA HIS A 73 11.04 3.26 -23.96
C HIS A 73 9.54 3.37 -24.32
N GLU A 74 8.81 2.26 -24.32
CA GLU A 74 7.37 2.15 -24.60
C GLU A 74 6.56 2.05 -23.29
N LEU A 75 7.22 2.11 -22.12
CA LEU A 75 6.61 2.04 -20.79
C LEU A 75 6.05 3.41 -20.38
N HIS A 76 4.94 3.81 -20.99
CA HIS A 76 4.33 5.12 -20.79
C HIS A 76 3.43 5.20 -19.55
N THR A 77 2.89 4.06 -19.08
CA THR A 77 1.99 4.00 -17.91
C THR A 77 2.63 3.28 -16.74
N GLU A 78 2.15 3.53 -15.52
CA GLU A 78 2.59 2.77 -14.33
C GLU A 78 2.26 1.28 -14.45
N LEU A 79 1.12 0.92 -15.05
CA LEU A 79 0.79 -0.47 -15.35
C LEU A 79 1.86 -1.11 -16.24
N ASP A 80 2.31 -0.42 -17.30
CA ASP A 80 3.37 -0.94 -18.17
C ASP A 80 4.67 -1.18 -17.40
N LYS A 81 5.08 -0.24 -16.54
CA LYS A 81 6.25 -0.40 -15.68
C LYS A 81 6.13 -1.59 -14.74
N TRP A 82 4.96 -1.78 -14.12
CA TRP A 82 4.69 -2.92 -13.24
C TRP A 82 4.72 -4.26 -13.98
N LEU A 83 4.05 -4.36 -15.13
CA LEU A 83 4.05 -5.58 -15.94
C LEU A 83 5.46 -5.91 -16.47
N TYR A 84 6.22 -4.90 -16.89
CA TYR A 84 7.62 -5.07 -17.29
C TYR A 84 8.50 -5.51 -16.11
N ALA A 85 8.32 -4.89 -14.93
CA ALA A 85 9.06 -5.22 -13.72
C ALA A 85 8.81 -6.67 -13.26
N LEU A 86 7.57 -7.14 -13.35
CA LEU A 86 7.19 -8.52 -13.03
C LEU A 86 7.72 -9.51 -14.08
N LYS A 87 7.55 -9.21 -15.38
CA LYS A 87 7.95 -10.09 -16.49
C LYS A 87 9.46 -10.35 -16.52
N HIS A 88 10.27 -9.32 -16.30
CA HIS A 88 11.73 -9.38 -16.39
C HIS A 88 12.41 -9.50 -15.02
N LEU A 89 11.67 -9.85 -13.96
CA LEU A 89 12.17 -9.79 -12.58
C LEU A 89 13.42 -10.64 -12.34
N THR A 90 13.48 -11.82 -12.96
CA THR A 90 14.60 -12.78 -12.86
C THR A 90 15.81 -12.37 -13.69
N GLU A 91 15.65 -11.47 -14.67
CA GLU A 91 16.72 -10.96 -15.53
C GLU A 91 17.49 -9.79 -14.88
N PHE A 92 16.86 -9.07 -13.94
CA PHE A 92 17.44 -7.90 -13.29
C PHE A 92 18.51 -8.26 -12.26
N LYS A 93 19.79 -8.20 -12.67
CA LYS A 93 20.94 -8.19 -11.74
C LYS A 93 20.97 -6.96 -10.82
N GLN A 94 20.43 -5.83 -11.29
CA GLN A 94 20.35 -4.57 -10.56
C GLN A 94 19.13 -3.77 -11.05
N ARG A 95 18.60 -2.88 -10.19
CA ARG A 95 17.41 -2.09 -10.50
C ARG A 95 17.66 -1.16 -11.70
N PRO A 96 16.81 -1.18 -12.75
CA PRO A 96 16.87 -0.21 -13.82
C PRO A 96 16.38 1.18 -13.39
N ALA A 97 17.01 2.25 -13.86
CA ALA A 97 16.64 3.62 -13.49
C ALA A 97 15.21 4.04 -13.91
N TYR A 98 14.67 3.44 -14.97
CA TYR A 98 13.30 3.68 -15.44
C TYR A 98 12.20 2.99 -14.58
N LEU A 99 12.60 2.11 -13.66
CA LEU A 99 11.74 1.52 -12.62
C LEU A 99 12.11 2.12 -11.25
N SER A 100 11.96 3.43 -11.13
CA SER A 100 12.23 4.21 -9.92
C SER A 100 10.93 4.82 -9.37
N GLY A 101 10.79 4.76 -8.04
CA GLY A 101 9.59 5.16 -7.29
C GLY A 101 9.54 4.42 -5.95
N PRO A 102 8.91 4.97 -4.89
CA PRO A 102 8.82 4.33 -3.57
C PRO A 102 8.24 2.90 -3.57
N GLU A 103 7.30 2.65 -4.47
CA GLU A 103 6.65 1.36 -4.67
C GLU A 103 7.57 0.34 -5.37
N PHE A 104 8.37 0.79 -6.35
CA PHE A 104 9.46 -0.02 -6.93
C PHE A 104 10.62 -0.22 -5.93
N ASP A 105 10.83 0.71 -4.99
CA ASP A 105 11.80 0.55 -3.92
C ASP A 105 11.50 -0.68 -3.06
N GLN A 106 10.26 -0.78 -2.58
CA GLN A 106 9.79 -1.92 -1.80
C GLN A 106 9.79 -3.22 -2.62
N PHE A 107 9.31 -3.18 -3.87
CA PHE A 107 9.30 -4.34 -4.76
C PHE A 107 10.69 -4.94 -4.99
N PHE A 108 11.67 -4.12 -5.39
CA PHE A 108 13.04 -4.60 -5.61
C PHE A 108 13.76 -5.01 -4.31
N ALA A 109 13.38 -4.45 -3.16
CA ALA A 109 13.88 -4.91 -1.86
C ALA A 109 13.37 -6.33 -1.53
N LEU A 110 12.09 -6.61 -1.75
CA LEU A 110 11.49 -7.93 -1.57
C LEU A 110 12.02 -8.96 -2.58
N ALA A 111 12.14 -8.58 -3.86
CA ALA A 111 12.66 -9.46 -4.91
C ALA A 111 14.13 -9.84 -4.66
N LYS A 112 14.95 -8.89 -4.19
CA LYS A 112 16.30 -9.20 -3.70
C LYS A 112 16.23 -10.21 -2.55
N TYR A 113 15.49 -9.91 -1.48
CA TYR A 113 15.37 -10.76 -0.30
C TYR A 113 14.96 -12.21 -0.63
N ALA A 114 14.02 -12.40 -1.56
CA ALA A 114 13.59 -13.73 -2.02
C ALA A 114 14.73 -14.51 -2.70
N ASN A 115 15.58 -13.83 -3.49
CA ASN A 115 16.70 -14.41 -4.22
C ASN A 115 17.98 -14.58 -3.39
N LEU A 116 18.09 -13.97 -2.20
CA LEU A 116 19.27 -14.09 -1.34
C LEU A 116 19.49 -15.53 -0.84
N THR A 117 20.74 -15.97 -0.74
CA THR A 117 21.11 -17.16 0.05
C THR A 117 20.87 -16.93 1.54
N LYS A 118 21.04 -17.97 2.37
CA LYS A 118 20.84 -17.83 3.83
C LYS A 118 21.80 -16.81 4.44
N GLU A 119 23.07 -16.88 4.05
CA GLU A 119 24.16 -16.01 4.50
C GLU A 119 23.92 -14.56 4.07
N GLU A 120 23.46 -14.37 2.84
CA GLU A 120 23.10 -13.06 2.31
C GLU A 120 21.87 -12.45 3.01
N ARG A 121 20.86 -13.28 3.37
CA ARG A 121 19.70 -12.83 4.17
C ARG A 121 20.12 -12.33 5.55
N ASP A 122 21.03 -13.04 6.22
CA ASP A 122 21.50 -12.65 7.55
C ASP A 122 22.28 -11.32 7.52
N MET A 123 23.12 -11.11 6.50
CA MET A 123 23.75 -9.80 6.24
C MET A 123 22.71 -8.71 5.93
N TYR A 124 21.76 -8.98 5.05
CA TYR A 124 20.73 -8.01 4.64
C TYR A 124 19.82 -7.59 5.80
N ASN A 125 19.39 -8.54 6.63
CA ASN A 125 18.63 -8.28 7.85
C ASN A 125 19.42 -7.41 8.83
N THR A 126 20.73 -7.66 8.96
CA THR A 126 21.62 -6.84 9.78
C THR A 126 21.69 -5.39 9.27
N SER A 127 21.83 -5.18 7.96
CA SER A 127 21.82 -3.84 7.36
C SER A 127 20.47 -3.13 7.46
N LEU A 128 19.34 -3.85 7.37
CA LEU A 128 18.01 -3.28 7.61
C LEU A 128 17.86 -2.84 9.07
N LYS A 129 18.27 -3.70 10.02
CA LYS A 129 18.25 -3.37 11.45
C LYS A 129 19.07 -2.11 11.73
N GLN A 130 20.31 -2.01 11.22
CA GLN A 130 21.14 -0.81 11.37
C GLN A 130 20.46 0.47 10.85
N LYS A 131 19.73 0.39 9.72
CA LYS A 131 18.96 1.53 9.19
C LYS A 131 17.79 1.93 10.11
N TRP A 132 17.05 0.96 10.63
CA TRP A 132 15.96 1.23 11.58
C TRP A 132 16.48 1.75 12.92
N ASP A 133 17.54 1.16 13.47
CA ASP A 133 18.20 1.66 14.68
C ASP A 133 18.68 3.11 14.50
N SER A 134 19.31 3.42 13.35
CA SER A 134 19.74 4.79 13.02
C SER A 134 18.57 5.77 12.89
N LYS A 135 17.45 5.33 12.29
CA LYS A 135 16.23 6.14 12.19
C LYS A 135 15.60 6.37 13.57
N ASN A 136 15.49 5.33 14.39
CA ASN A 136 14.93 5.43 15.74
C ASN A 136 15.75 6.40 16.62
N VAL A 137 17.08 6.41 16.49
CA VAL A 137 17.96 7.38 17.16
C VAL A 137 17.70 8.82 16.66
N LEU A 138 17.54 9.01 15.35
CA LEU A 138 17.21 10.33 14.78
C LEU A 138 15.84 10.81 15.25
N ASP A 139 14.81 9.98 15.15
CA ASP A 139 13.43 10.29 15.53
C ASP A 139 13.35 10.59 17.04
N TYR A 140 14.05 9.81 17.88
CA TYR A 140 14.19 10.08 19.31
C TYR A 140 14.85 11.44 19.59
N ALA A 141 15.96 11.76 18.92
CA ALA A 141 16.64 13.05 19.09
C ALA A 141 15.77 14.24 18.65
N VAL A 142 14.93 14.06 17.61
CA VAL A 142 13.97 15.07 17.16
C VAL A 142 12.86 15.28 18.19
N GLU A 143 12.26 14.22 18.73
CA GLU A 143 11.24 14.32 19.77
C GLU A 143 11.80 14.88 21.09
N GLU A 144 13.00 14.45 21.50
CA GLU A 144 13.66 14.99 22.69
C GLU A 144 13.95 16.50 22.53
N ALA A 145 14.38 16.94 21.35
CA ALA A 145 14.60 18.36 21.05
C ALA A 145 13.29 19.18 21.05
N LYS A 146 12.19 18.64 20.51
CA LYS A 146 10.87 19.27 20.61
C LYS A 146 10.43 19.38 22.07
N HIS A 147 10.54 18.30 22.83
CA HIS A 147 10.11 18.25 24.22
C HIS A 147 10.89 19.23 25.11
N LYS A 148 12.22 19.29 24.95
CA LYS A 148 13.07 20.29 25.61
C LYS A 148 12.63 21.72 25.26
N LYS A 149 12.37 22.01 23.98
CA LYS A 149 11.89 23.34 23.55
C LYS A 149 10.51 23.68 24.13
N VAL A 150 9.60 22.72 24.27
CA VAL A 150 8.29 22.93 24.92
C VAL A 150 8.47 23.26 26.42
N ILE A 151 9.36 22.56 27.12
CA ILE A 151 9.73 22.86 28.52
C ILE A 151 10.38 24.24 28.65
N GLU A 152 11.30 24.61 27.76
CA GLU A 152 11.94 25.95 27.72
C GLU A 152 10.91 27.07 27.53
N VAL A 153 9.91 26.86 26.67
CA VAL A 153 8.79 27.81 26.50
C VAL A 153 7.91 27.85 27.76
N ALA A 154 7.53 26.71 28.33
CA ALA A 154 6.70 26.65 29.53
C ALA A 154 7.36 27.36 30.73
N THR A 155 8.66 27.12 30.97
CA THR A 155 9.44 27.78 32.03
C THR A 155 9.59 29.28 31.80
N ALA A 156 9.79 29.73 30.55
CA ALA A 156 9.82 31.15 30.22
C ALA A 156 8.45 31.86 30.40
N LEU A 157 7.33 31.15 30.22
CA LEU A 157 5.98 31.67 30.49
C LEU A 157 5.67 31.69 32.00
N LEU A 158 6.08 30.67 32.75
CA LEU A 158 6.00 30.63 34.22
C LEU A 158 6.75 31.80 34.86
N ALA A 159 7.98 32.08 34.38
CA ALA A 159 8.78 33.22 34.84
C ALA A 159 8.14 34.60 34.57
N LYS A 160 7.11 34.66 33.71
CA LYS A 160 6.30 35.86 33.44
C LYS A 160 5.01 35.93 34.27
N ASN A 161 4.79 35.00 35.20
CA ASN A 161 3.56 34.85 35.99
C ASN A 161 2.30 34.69 35.14
N ILE A 162 2.39 33.95 34.03
CA ILE A 162 1.23 33.59 33.20
C ILE A 162 0.47 32.44 33.87
N ASP A 163 -0.86 32.44 33.77
CA ASP A 163 -1.73 31.45 34.40
C ASP A 163 -1.47 30.02 33.87
N LEU A 164 -1.55 29.03 34.77
CA LEU A 164 -1.27 27.62 34.46
C LEU A 164 -2.19 27.03 33.39
N ASN A 165 -3.45 27.47 33.30
CA ASN A 165 -4.38 27.01 32.26
C ASN A 165 -3.92 27.49 30.88
N ILE A 166 -3.47 28.76 30.78
CA ILE A 166 -3.01 29.37 29.53
C ILE A 166 -1.71 28.71 29.06
N ILE A 167 -0.79 28.40 29.99
CA ILE A 167 0.45 27.67 29.65
C ILE A 167 0.12 26.25 29.17
N SER A 168 -0.80 25.55 29.84
CA SER A 168 -1.24 24.21 29.43
C SER A 168 -1.86 24.20 28.03
N GLU A 169 -2.77 25.14 27.74
CA GLU A 169 -3.39 25.29 26.42
C GLU A 169 -2.38 25.66 25.32
N ALA A 170 -1.40 26.53 25.62
CA ALA A 170 -0.40 26.99 24.64
C ALA A 170 0.74 26.01 24.38
N THR A 171 1.05 25.11 25.33
CA THR A 171 2.21 24.19 25.24
C THR A 171 1.80 22.72 25.02
N GLY A 172 0.54 22.37 25.31
CA GLY A 172 0.05 20.99 25.29
C GLY A 172 0.50 20.15 26.49
N LEU A 173 1.25 20.72 27.44
CA LEU A 173 1.62 20.06 28.69
C LEU A 173 0.43 20.00 29.66
N SER A 174 0.37 18.95 30.47
CA SER A 174 -0.57 18.86 31.58
C SER A 174 -0.20 19.85 32.70
N GLN A 175 -1.19 20.21 33.53
CA GLN A 175 -0.95 21.08 34.68
C GLN A 175 -0.01 20.45 35.71
N GLU A 176 0.02 19.12 35.80
CA GLU A 176 0.93 18.36 36.66
C GLU A 176 2.39 18.49 36.20
N GLU A 177 2.65 18.38 34.89
CA GLU A 177 3.98 18.61 34.30
C GLU A 177 4.44 20.07 34.49
N ILE A 178 3.54 21.04 34.32
CA ILE A 178 3.86 22.46 34.51
C ILE A 178 4.15 22.77 35.99
N GLN A 179 3.43 22.17 36.94
CA GLN A 179 3.71 22.28 38.38
C GLN A 179 5.04 21.59 38.76
N ALA A 180 5.42 20.50 38.10
CA ALA A 180 6.72 19.87 38.32
C ALA A 180 7.91 20.76 37.90
N LEU A 181 7.70 21.68 36.95
CA LEU A 181 8.68 22.69 36.52
C LEU A 181 8.76 23.92 37.46
N GLN A 182 7.96 23.97 38.53
CA GLN A 182 7.91 25.08 39.50
C GLN A 182 8.81 24.88 40.74
N LYS A 183 9.65 23.82 40.75
CA LYS A 183 10.64 23.52 41.79
C LYS A 183 11.99 24.20 41.56
#